data_AF-A0A1I0ITS5-F1
#
_entry.id   AF-A0A1I0ITS5-F1
#
_cell.length_a   1.000
_cell.length_b   1.000
_cell.length_c   1.000
_cell.angle_alpha   90.00
_cell.angle_beta   90.00
_cell.angle_gamma   90.00
#
_symmetry.space_group_name_H-M   'P 1'
#
loop_
_entity.id
_entity.type
_entity.pdbx_description
1 polymer ?
#
loop_
_entity_poly.entity_id
_entity_poly.type
_entity_poly.pdbx_seq_one_letter_code
_entity_poly.pdbx_strand_id
1 'polypeptide(L)'
;MLSGLIALFGWIATAALVAVSLLLAFNRQTGLRLLQHRADMLPQAMLVRYAGLAVLALVASWINAPRVLFGMLLAMAVIGLGDAFIYRRAGHPFWLHLAVGVAAAFAALLSLLAMN
;
A
#
# COMPACT_ATOMS: atom_id res chain seq x y z
N MET A 1 -23.51 -15.85 7.87
CA MET A 1 -23.75 -15.46 6.47
C MET A 1 -23.07 -14.14 6.12
N LEU A 2 -23.33 -13.04 6.85
CA LEU A 2 -22.72 -11.72 6.58
C LEU A 2 -21.17 -11.72 6.62
N SER A 3 -20.56 -12.34 7.63
CA SER A 3 -19.09 -12.44 7.74
C SER A 3 -18.45 -13.17 6.54
N GLY A 4 -19.09 -14.24 6.06
CA GLY A 4 -18.65 -14.98 4.87
C GLY A 4 -18.72 -14.13 3.60
N LEU A 5 -19.77 -13.31 3.46
CA LEU A 5 -19.87 -12.36 2.35
C LEU A 5 -18.78 -11.30 2.41
N ILE A 6 -18.52 -10.70 3.59
CA ILE A 6 -17.44 -9.72 3.77
C ILE A 6 -16.09 -10.32 3.39
N ALA A 7 -15.81 -11.55 3.85
CA ALA A 7 -14.58 -12.26 3.51
C ALA A 7 -14.44 -12.50 2.00
N LEU A 8 -15.53 -12.90 1.32
CA LEU A 8 -15.55 -13.06 -0.13
C LEU A 8 -15.20 -11.75 -0.86
N PHE A 9 -15.83 -10.63 -0.48
CA PHE A 9 -15.50 -9.32 -1.06
C PHE A 9 -14.04 -8.91 -0.81
N GLY A 10 -13.49 -9.24 0.36
CA GLY A 10 -12.07 -9.05 0.67
C GLY A 10 -11.15 -9.83 -0.28
N TRP A 11 -11.48 -11.09 -0.57
CA TRP A 11 -10.74 -11.91 -1.53
C TRP A 11 -10.86 -11.42 -2.96
N ILE A 12 -12.05 -10.98 -3.38
CA ILE A 12 -12.26 -10.36 -4.70
C ILE A 12 -11.42 -9.09 -4.84
N ALA A 13 -11.42 -8.22 -3.83
CA ALA A 13 -10.59 -7.02 -3.82
C ALA A 13 -9.10 -7.36 -3.89
N THR A 14 -8.66 -8.39 -3.16
CA THR A 14 -7.28 -8.89 -3.21
C THR A 14 -6.91 -9.36 -4.62
N ALA A 15 -7.74 -10.19 -5.24
CA ALA A 15 -7.51 -10.68 -6.61
C ALA A 15 -7.45 -9.53 -7.62
N ALA A 16 -8.34 -8.54 -7.51
CA ALA A 16 -8.34 -7.36 -8.35
C ALA A 16 -7.04 -6.54 -8.20
N LEU A 17 -6.58 -6.29 -6.98
CA LEU A 17 -5.34 -5.55 -6.72
C LEU A 17 -4.10 -6.29 -7.23
N VAL A 18 -4.07 -7.62 -7.09
CA VAL A 18 -3.02 -8.45 -7.68
C VAL A 18 -3.03 -8.35 -9.20
N ALA A 19 -4.19 -8.48 -9.83
CA ALA A 19 -4.33 -8.37 -11.28
C ALA A 19 -3.85 -7.00 -11.80
N VAL A 20 -4.23 -5.91 -11.12
CA VAL A 20 -3.77 -4.55 -11.44
C VAL A 20 -2.26 -4.41 -11.28
N SER A 21 -1.69 -4.97 -10.21
CA SER A 21 -0.23 -4.93 -9.96
C SER A 21 0.54 -5.67 -11.05
N LEU A 22 0.08 -6.86 -11.45
CA LEU A 22 0.67 -7.64 -12.53
C LEU A 22 0.55 -6.92 -13.87
N LEU A 23 -0.60 -6.33 -14.17
CA LEU A 23 -0.83 -5.56 -15.39
C LEU A 23 0.19 -4.42 -15.52
N LEU A 24 0.42 -3.66 -14.44
CA LEU A 24 1.40 -2.58 -14.40
C LEU A 24 2.85 -3.10 -14.47
N ALA A 25 3.13 -4.27 -13.88
CA ALA A 25 4.45 -4.88 -13.92
C ALA A 25 4.86 -5.33 -15.33
N PHE A 26 3.94 -5.94 -16.08
CA PHE A 26 4.21 -6.46 -17.43
C PHE A 26 4.10 -5.40 -18.53
N ASN A 27 3.14 -4.47 -18.43
CA ASN A 27 2.99 -3.40 -19.42
C ASN A 27 2.48 -2.10 -18.77
N ARG A 28 3.42 -1.21 -18.43
CA ARG A 28 3.12 0.05 -17.75
C ARG A 28 2.15 0.94 -18.54
N GLN A 29 2.34 1.08 -19.86
CA GLN A 29 1.52 1.99 -20.67
C GLN A 29 0.08 1.47 -20.82
N THR A 30 -0.07 0.19 -21.17
CA THR A 30 -1.39 -0.44 -21.27
C THR A 30 -2.07 -0.48 -19.90
N GLY A 31 -1.32 -0.77 -18.84
CA GLY A 31 -1.83 -0.77 -17.47
C GLY A 31 -2.37 0.59 -17.04
N LEU A 32 -1.60 1.67 -17.24
CA LEU A 32 -2.07 3.01 -16.93
C LEU A 32 -3.31 3.40 -17.75
N ARG A 33 -3.36 3.04 -19.05
CA ARG A 33 -4.54 3.30 -19.90
C ARG A 33 -5.79 2.57 -19.40
N LEU A 34 -5.67 1.28 -19.06
CA LEU A 34 -6.78 0.48 -18.55
C LEU A 34 -7.28 0.98 -17.20
N LEU A 35 -6.36 1.44 -16.35
CA LEU A 35 -6.69 2.07 -15.06
C LEU A 35 -7.13 3.53 -15.20
N GLN A 36 -7.21 4.06 -16.43
CA GLN A 36 -7.56 5.45 -16.72
C GLN A 36 -6.67 6.47 -15.97
N HIS A 37 -5.45 6.07 -15.62
CA HIS A 37 -4.51 6.92 -14.91
C HIS A 37 -3.78 7.82 -15.90
N ARG A 38 -3.71 9.12 -15.57
CA ARG A 38 -2.92 10.10 -16.31
C ARG A 38 -1.77 10.59 -15.44
N ALA A 39 -0.61 10.76 -16.05
CA ALA A 39 0.61 11.13 -15.33
C ALA A 39 0.57 12.55 -14.75
N ASP A 40 -0.10 13.48 -15.43
CA ASP A 40 -0.30 14.87 -15.00
C ASP A 40 -1.20 15.00 -13.77
N MET A 41 -2.10 14.04 -13.55
CA MET A 41 -2.97 13.98 -12.37
C MET A 41 -2.36 13.21 -11.18
N LEU A 42 -1.09 12.77 -11.32
CA LEU A 42 -0.44 11.96 -10.31
C LEU A 42 -0.33 12.64 -8.94
N PRO A 43 0.00 13.95 -8.82
CA PRO A 43 0.05 14.63 -7.52
C PRO A 43 -1.29 14.58 -6.77
N GLN A 44 -2.41 14.82 -7.47
CA GLN A 44 -3.75 14.79 -6.90
C GLN A 44 -4.16 13.38 -6.51
N ALA A 45 -3.85 12.38 -7.35
CA ALA A 45 -4.11 10.98 -7.03
C ALA A 45 -3.29 10.52 -5.81
N MET A 46 -2.04 10.97 -5.67
CA MET A 46 -1.22 10.70 -4.48
C MET A 46 -1.79 11.38 -3.23
N LEU A 47 -2.23 12.63 -3.32
CA LEU A 47 -2.86 13.35 -2.20
C LEU A 47 -4.02 12.54 -1.61
N VAL A 48 -4.95 12.09 -2.45
CA VAL A 48 -6.12 11.33 -1.99
C VAL A 48 -5.73 9.96 -1.41
N ARG A 49 -4.72 9.28 -1.98
CA ARG A 49 -4.19 8.02 -1.41
C ARG A 49 -3.61 8.23 -0.02
N TYR A 50 -2.79 9.26 0.18
CA TYR A 50 -2.21 9.55 1.48
C TYR A 50 -3.28 9.99 2.50
N ALA A 51 -4.27 10.78 2.08
CA ALA A 51 -5.40 11.13 2.94
C ALA A 51 -6.20 9.88 3.37
N GLY A 52 -6.48 8.96 2.44
CA GLY A 52 -7.16 7.70 2.75
C GLY A 52 -6.35 6.80 3.68
N LEU A 53 -5.04 6.67 3.45
CA LEU A 53 -4.14 5.94 4.34
C LEU A 53 -4.07 6.58 5.73
N ALA A 54 -4.07 7.91 5.83
CA ALA A 54 -4.10 8.62 7.10
C ALA A 54 -5.39 8.34 7.88
N VAL A 55 -6.54 8.35 7.22
CA VAL A 55 -7.82 7.96 7.83
C VAL A 55 -7.78 6.51 8.33
N LEU A 56 -7.23 5.58 7.52
CA LEU A 56 -7.09 4.19 7.93
C LEU A 56 -6.18 4.04 9.17
N ALA A 57 -5.03 4.70 9.19
CA ALA A 57 -4.14 4.73 10.36
C ALA A 57 -4.85 5.29 11.59
N LEU A 58 -5.55 6.41 11.44
CA LEU A 58 -6.27 7.06 12.52
C LEU A 58 -7.32 6.12 13.13
N VAL A 59 -8.18 5.54 12.29
CA VAL A 59 -9.25 4.64 12.75
C VAL A 59 -8.65 3.37 13.38
N ALA A 60 -7.67 2.73 12.73
CA ALA A 60 -7.05 1.51 13.25
C ALA A 60 -6.34 1.74 14.60
N SER A 61 -5.72 2.91 14.77
CA SER A 61 -5.09 3.32 16.03
C SER A 61 -6.14 3.64 17.09
N TRP A 62 -7.21 4.36 16.74
CA TRP A 62 -8.30 4.72 17.64
C TRP A 62 -8.97 3.50 18.24
N ILE A 63 -9.28 2.49 17.42
CA ILE A 63 -9.97 1.27 17.88
C ILE A 63 -9.00 0.22 18.46
N ASN A 64 -7.71 0.56 18.58
CA ASN A 64 -6.64 -0.34 19.02
C ASN A 64 -6.68 -1.71 18.30
N ALA A 65 -6.67 -1.69 16.97
CA ALA A 65 -6.71 -2.89 16.12
C ALA A 65 -5.31 -3.24 15.58
N PRO A 66 -4.45 -3.93 16.36
CA PRO A 66 -3.08 -4.23 15.95
C PRO A 66 -3.07 -5.04 14.64
N ARG A 67 -3.98 -6.01 14.46
CA ARG A 67 -4.13 -6.80 13.21
C ARG A 67 -4.27 -5.94 11.96
N VAL A 68 -5.05 -4.87 12.04
CA VAL A 68 -5.24 -3.93 10.92
C VAL A 68 -3.99 -3.09 10.72
N LEU A 69 -3.38 -2.61 11.81
CA LEU A 69 -2.13 -1.85 11.76
C LEU A 69 -0.99 -2.65 11.13
N PHE A 70 -0.87 -3.95 11.43
CA PHE A 70 0.15 -4.80 10.78
C PHE A 70 -0.04 -4.88 9.27
N GLY A 71 -1.25 -5.19 8.81
CA GLY A 71 -1.53 -5.26 7.38
C GLY A 71 -1.23 -3.93 6.68
N MET A 72 -1.62 -2.81 7.30
CA MET A 72 -1.35 -1.47 6.80
C MET A 72 0.16 -1.13 6.78
N LEU A 73 0.87 -1.34 7.87
CA LEU A 73 2.29 -1.03 8.01
C LEU A 73 3.14 -1.92 7.09
N LEU A 74 2.76 -3.19 6.92
CA LEU A 74 3.40 -4.08 5.96
C LEU A 74 3.20 -3.59 4.52
N ALA A 75 1.99 -3.15 4.17
CA ALA A 75 1.74 -2.56 2.85
C ALA A 75 2.58 -1.29 2.62
N MET A 76 2.69 -0.42 3.63
CA MET A 76 3.56 0.77 3.57
C MET A 76 5.04 0.40 3.42
N ALA A 77 5.50 -0.66 4.09
CA ALA A 77 6.85 -1.18 3.93
C ALA A 77 7.11 -1.65 2.50
N VAL A 78 6.19 -2.42 1.92
CA VAL A 78 6.28 -2.88 0.52
C VAL A 78 6.36 -1.69 -0.44
N ILE A 79 5.51 -0.67 -0.25
CA ILE A 79 5.52 0.54 -1.09
C ILE A 79 6.84 1.30 -0.93
N GLY A 80 7.23 1.64 0.29
CA GLY A 80 8.43 2.45 0.55
C GLY A 80 9.72 1.77 0.10
N LEU A 81 9.87 0.47 0.38
CA LEU A 81 11.05 -0.29 -0.06
C LEU A 81 11.04 -0.52 -1.58
N GLY A 82 9.88 -0.75 -2.18
CA GLY A 82 9.71 -0.86 -3.62
C GLY A 82 10.09 0.43 -4.35
N ASP A 83 9.57 1.58 -3.88
CA ASP A 83 9.93 2.90 -4.40
C ASP A 83 11.42 3.16 -4.23
N ALA A 84 11.98 2.86 -3.05
CA ALA A 84 13.41 3.02 -2.81
C ALA A 84 14.26 2.24 -3.83
N PHE A 85 13.87 1.00 -4.11
CA PHE A 85 14.52 0.17 -5.12
C PHE A 85 14.41 0.77 -6.54
N ILE A 86 13.21 1.20 -6.94
CA ILE A 86 12.94 1.77 -8.26
C ILE A 86 13.75 3.06 -8.46
N TYR A 87 13.67 4.00 -7.51
CA TYR A 87 14.33 5.31 -7.59
C TYR A 87 15.84 5.18 -7.55
N ARG A 88 16.38 4.29 -6.68
CA ARG A 88 17.80 3.98 -6.65
C ARG A 88 18.28 3.47 -8.00
N ARG A 89 17.54 2.54 -8.63
CA ARG A 89 17.91 1.97 -9.93
C ARG A 89 17.84 2.99 -11.07
N ALA A 90 16.97 3.99 -10.96
CA ALA A 90 16.83 5.07 -11.92
C ALA A 90 17.80 6.25 -11.69
N GLY A 91 18.65 6.21 -10.66
CA GLY A 91 19.57 7.30 -10.34
C GLY A 91 18.92 8.52 -9.69
N HIS A 92 17.74 8.36 -9.08
CA HIS A 92 17.00 9.43 -8.41
C HIS A 92 17.12 9.35 -6.88
N PRO A 93 16.84 10.45 -6.14
CA PRO A 93 16.79 10.43 -4.69
C PRO A 93 15.81 9.37 -4.16
N PHE A 94 16.27 8.54 -3.23
CA PHE A 94 15.48 7.40 -2.71
C PHE A 94 15.48 7.28 -1.18
N TRP A 95 16.30 8.07 -0.48
CA TRP A 95 16.55 7.89 0.96
C TRP A 95 15.29 8.04 1.83
N LEU A 96 14.37 8.94 1.47
CA LEU A 96 13.10 9.08 2.18
C LEU A 96 12.23 7.82 2.04
N HIS A 97 12.14 7.25 0.84
CA HIS A 97 11.41 6.01 0.60
C HIS A 97 12.00 4.85 1.42
N LEU A 98 13.34 4.75 1.45
CA LEU A 98 14.03 3.73 2.23
C LEU A 98 13.78 3.89 3.73
N ALA A 99 13.95 5.10 4.28
CA ALA A 99 13.76 5.36 5.69
C ALA A 99 12.32 5.06 6.14
N VAL A 100 11.33 5.54 5.38
CA VAL A 100 9.91 5.29 5.67
C VAL A 100 9.58 3.80 5.52
N GLY A 101 10.09 3.13 4.49
CA GLY A 101 9.88 1.70 4.28
C GLY A 101 10.45 0.84 5.41
N VAL A 102 11.67 1.14 5.86
CA VAL A 102 12.31 0.45 7.00
C VAL A 102 11.55 0.72 8.30
N ALA A 103 11.16 1.97 8.57
CA ALA A 103 10.38 2.32 9.74
C ALA A 103 9.02 1.60 9.76
N ALA A 104 8.34 1.53 8.62
CA ALA A 104 7.08 0.81 8.47
C ALA A 104 7.26 -0.71 8.67
N ALA A 105 8.34 -1.30 8.14
CA ALA A 105 8.64 -2.72 8.33
C ALA A 105 8.89 -3.05 9.82
N PHE A 106 9.65 -2.20 10.50
CA PHE A 106 9.91 -2.33 11.93
C PHE A 106 8.61 -2.18 12.75
N ALA A 107 7.79 -1.17 12.46
CA ALA A 107 6.51 -0.98 13.13
C ALA A 107 5.53 -2.13 12.85
N ALA A 108 5.54 -2.71 11.64
CA ALA A 108 4.77 -3.90 11.32
C ALA A 108 5.22 -5.09 12.20
N LEU A 109 6.53 -5.29 12.36
CA LEU A 109 7.06 -6.31 13.26
C LEU A 109 6.59 -6.09 14.70
N LEU A 110 6.65 -4.86 15.21
CA LEU A 110 6.15 -4.54 16.56
C LEU A 110 4.65 -4.82 16.69
N SER A 111 3.86 -4.44 15.67
CA SER A 111 2.42 -4.72 15.65
C SER A 111 2.13 -6.22 15.67
N LEU A 112 2.88 -7.02 14.89
CA LEU A 112 2.79 -8.48 14.88
C LEU A 112 3.07 -9.08 16.27
N LEU A 113 4.12 -8.59 16.94
CA LEU A 113 4.46 -9.03 18.29
C LEU A 113 3.41 -8.64 19.33
N ALA A 114 2.71 -7.52 19.14
CA ALA A 114 1.63 -7.06 20.02
C ALA A 114 0.29 -7.80 19.83
N MET A 115 0.15 -8.65 18.81
CA MET A 115 -1.08 -9.44 18.56
C MET A 115 -1.06 -10.81 19.23
N ASN A 116 0.11 -11.24 19.70
CA ASN A 116 0.30 -12.48 20.44
C ASN A 116 0.05 -12.22 21.93
#